data_AF-A0A7C1NXJ4-F1
#
_entry.id   AF-A0A7C1NXJ4-F1
#
_cell.length_a   1.000
_cell.length_b   1.000
_cell.length_c   1.000
_cell.angle_alpha   90.00
_cell.angle_beta   90.00
_cell.angle_gamma   90.00
#
_symmetry.space_group_name_H-M   'P 1'
#
loop_
_entity.id
_entity.type
_entity.pdbx_description
1 polymer ?
#
loop_
_entity_poly.entity_id
_entity_poly.type
_entity_poly.pdbx_seq_one_letter_code
_entity_poly.pdbx_strand_id
1 'polypeptide(L)'
;RSFAEKENRKVNLDPGILSLSRFILASTKDSSHRIPLNSGIYGEITLIYEKNEFRPVEWTYPDYQSEKYCLILKEIRALYMKQLK
;
A
#
# COMPACT_ATOMS: atom_id res chain seq x y z
N ARG A 1 -13.40 17.92 -8.25
CA ARG A 1 -12.24 17.59 -9.13
C ARG A 1 -12.59 16.30 -9.86
N SER A 2 -12.42 16.23 -11.19
CA SER A 2 -12.65 14.99 -11.94
C SER A 2 -11.39 14.12 -11.96
N PHE A 3 -11.50 12.83 -11.62
CA PHE A 3 -10.38 11.87 -11.61
C PHE A 3 -10.13 11.23 -12.99
N ALA A 4 -10.98 11.54 -13.97
CA ALA A 4 -10.80 11.16 -15.37
C ALA A 4 -11.22 12.32 -16.30
N GLU A 5 -10.65 12.36 -17.50
CA GLU A 5 -11.07 13.28 -18.57
C GLU A 5 -11.07 12.52 -19.89
N LYS A 6 -12.20 12.55 -20.62
CA LYS A 6 -12.37 11.84 -21.90
C LYS A 6 -11.88 10.38 -21.82
N GLU A 7 -12.34 9.66 -20.78
CA GLU A 7 -11.98 8.27 -20.46
C GLU A 7 -10.52 8.00 -20.04
N ASN A 8 -9.65 9.01 -20.06
CA ASN A 8 -8.29 8.88 -19.56
C ASN A 8 -8.21 9.16 -18.05
N ARG A 9 -7.58 8.24 -17.31
CA ARG A 9 -7.31 8.40 -15.87
C ARG A 9 -6.32 9.55 -15.66
N LYS A 10 -6.67 10.48 -14.77
CA LYS A 10 -5.76 11.57 -14.35
C LYS A 10 -4.91 11.19 -13.14
N VAL A 11 -5.29 10.14 -12.42
CA VAL A 11 -4.63 9.66 -11.21
C VAL A 11 -4.61 8.14 -11.20
N ASN A 12 -3.61 7.55 -10.53
CA ASN A 12 -3.61 6.14 -10.18
C ASN A 12 -4.37 5.95 -8.87
N LEU A 13 -5.15 4.87 -8.81
CA LEU A 13 -5.84 4.41 -7.61
C LEU A 13 -5.40 2.97 -7.39
N ASP A 14 -4.53 2.76 -6.41
CA ASP A 14 -3.99 1.45 -6.10
C ASP A 14 -4.72 0.91 -4.86
N PRO A 15 -5.50 -0.18 -4.98
CA PRO A 15 -6.11 -0.81 -3.83
C PRO A 15 -5.03 -1.44 -2.95
N GLY A 16 -5.16 -1.25 -1.65
CA GLY A 16 -4.22 -1.78 -0.66
C GLY A 16 -4.88 -2.08 0.68
N ILE A 17 -4.22 -2.92 1.46
CA ILE A 17 -4.63 -3.30 2.81
C ILE A 17 -3.60 -2.74 3.79
N LEU A 18 -4.07 -1.95 4.74
CA LEU A 18 -3.28 -1.53 5.89
C LEU A 18 -3.64 -2.40 7.10
N SER A 19 -2.62 -3.03 7.69
CA SER A 19 -2.72 -3.75 8.96
C SER A 19 -1.79 -3.12 9.99
N LEU A 20 -1.84 -3.58 11.24
CA LEU A 20 -0.96 -3.07 12.29
C LEU A 20 0.53 -3.35 12.05
N SER A 21 0.85 -4.40 11.29
CA SER A 21 2.22 -4.88 11.07
C SER A 21 2.75 -4.63 9.65
N ARG A 22 1.90 -4.32 8.67
CA ARG A 22 2.30 -4.21 7.26
C ARG A 22 1.29 -3.45 6.41
N PHE A 23 1.80 -2.89 5.33
CA PHE A 23 1.03 -2.32 4.23
C PHE A 23 1.20 -3.19 2.98
N ILE A 24 0.09 -3.60 2.39
CA ILE A 24 0.03 -4.50 1.24
C ILE A 24 -0.64 -3.78 0.08
N LEU A 25 -0.07 -3.87 -1.13
CA LEU A 25 -0.71 -3.42 -2.36
C LEU A 25 -1.19 -4.60 -3.19
N ALA A 26 -2.27 -4.38 -3.94
CA ALA A 26 -2.74 -5.32 -4.95
C ALA A 26 -2.09 -4.99 -6.31
N SER A 27 -1.74 -6.03 -7.06
CA SER A 27 -1.11 -5.92 -8.37
C SER A 27 -1.65 -6.99 -9.31
N THR A 28 -1.75 -6.68 -10.61
CA THR A 28 -2.04 -7.66 -11.67
C THR A 28 -0.77 -8.32 -12.22
N LYS A 29 0.41 -7.86 -11.78
CA LYS A 29 1.70 -8.31 -12.28
C LYS A 29 2.21 -9.43 -11.38
N ASP A 30 2.47 -10.59 -11.95
CA ASP A 30 3.10 -11.71 -11.22
C ASP A 30 4.59 -11.42 -10.95
N SER A 31 5.11 -11.88 -9.80
CA SER A 31 6.52 -11.81 -9.41
C SER A 31 6.79 -12.75 -8.23
N SER A 32 8.05 -13.17 -8.06
CA SER A 32 8.46 -14.18 -7.07
C SER A 32 8.08 -13.87 -5.61
N HIS A 33 7.95 -12.59 -5.25
CA HIS A 33 7.59 -12.14 -3.89
C HIS A 33 6.10 -11.87 -3.72
N ARG A 34 5.29 -12.02 -4.78
CA ARG A 34 3.86 -11.70 -4.77
C ARG A 34 3.04 -12.93 -4.49
N ILE A 35 2.08 -12.79 -3.60
CA ILE A 35 1.22 -13.88 -3.15
C ILE A 35 -0.04 -13.88 -4.04
N PRO A 36 -0.33 -14.97 -4.77
CA PRO A 36 -1.56 -15.08 -5.55
C PRO A 36 -2.79 -14.93 -4.65
N LEU A 37 -3.74 -14.08 -5.06
CA LEU A 37 -5.03 -13.93 -4.39
C LEU A 37 -6.11 -14.62 -5.23
N ASN A 38 -6.94 -13.85 -5.93
CA ASN A 38 -7.99 -14.35 -6.81
C ASN A 38 -8.06 -13.50 -8.08
N SER A 39 -8.61 -14.06 -9.16
CA SER A 39 -8.90 -13.34 -10.42
C SER A 39 -7.70 -12.62 -11.04
N GLY A 40 -6.51 -13.24 -10.97
CA GLY A 40 -5.28 -12.66 -11.51
C GLY A 40 -4.73 -11.47 -10.72
N ILE A 41 -5.22 -11.26 -9.50
CA ILE A 41 -4.66 -10.28 -8.56
C ILE A 41 -3.72 -10.97 -7.59
N TYR A 42 -2.63 -10.28 -7.29
CA TYR A 42 -1.61 -10.68 -6.34
C TYR A 42 -1.49 -9.62 -5.25
N GLY A 43 -1.19 -10.06 -4.03
CA GLY A 43 -0.85 -9.18 -2.92
C GLY A 43 0.66 -9.10 -2.73
N GLU A 44 1.17 -7.89 -2.52
CA GLU A 44 2.60 -7.67 -2.23
C GLU A 44 2.77 -6.90 -0.93
N ILE A 45 3.60 -7.39 -0.02
CA ILE A 45 4.01 -6.60 1.15
C ILE A 45 4.87 -5.45 0.62
N THR A 46 4.38 -4.23 0.76
CA THR A 46 5.05 -3.01 0.30
C THR A 46 5.82 -2.35 1.43
N LEU A 47 5.33 -2.39 2.66
CA LEU A 47 6.03 -1.87 3.83
C LEU A 47 5.77 -2.78 5.04
N ILE A 48 6.78 -2.95 5.90
CA ILE A 48 6.66 -3.63 7.19
C ILE A 48 6.70 -2.58 8.30
N TYR A 49 5.78 -2.67 9.28
CA TYR A 49 5.80 -1.79 10.44
C TYR A 49 6.56 -2.45 11.59
N GLU A 50 7.76 -1.95 11.88
CA GLU A 50 8.60 -2.44 12.97
C GLU A 50 9.37 -1.29 13.63
N LYS A 51 9.69 -1.42 14.91
CA LYS A 51 10.41 -0.39 15.69
C LYS A 51 9.77 1.00 15.56
N ASN A 52 8.43 1.05 15.57
CA ASN A 52 7.58 2.25 15.45
C ASN A 52 7.64 3.00 14.10
N GLU A 53 8.12 2.34 13.04
CA GLU A 53 8.31 2.93 11.71
C GLU A 53 7.87 1.97 10.60
N PHE A 54 7.43 2.54 9.47
CA PHE A 54 7.28 1.77 8.24
C PHE A 54 8.64 1.64 7.57
N ARG A 55 9.05 0.40 7.30
CA ARG A 55 10.30 0.06 6.64
C ARG A 55 10.02 -0.54 5.26
N PRO A 56 10.71 -0.07 4.22
CA PRO A 56 10.64 -0.67 2.91
C PRO A 56 11.31 -2.04 2.89
N VAL A 57 10.85 -2.87 1.96
CA VAL A 57 11.48 -4.12 1.54
C VAL A 57 12.13 -3.90 0.17
N GLU A 58 12.89 -4.88 -0.31
CA GLU A 58 13.72 -4.73 -1.53
C GLU A 58 12.94 -4.31 -2.78
N TRP A 59 11.65 -4.65 -2.86
CA TRP A 59 10.77 -4.35 -3.99
C TRP A 59 9.76 -3.22 -3.73
N THR A 60 9.89 -2.47 -2.63
CA THR A 60 9.00 -1.33 -2.34
C THR A 60 9.12 -0.27 -3.44
N TYR A 61 8.00 0.16 -4.01
CA TYR A 61 7.98 1.24 -5.00
C TYR A 61 8.57 2.55 -4.42
N PRO A 62 9.36 3.32 -5.19
CA PRO A 62 10.04 4.53 -4.70
C PRO A 62 9.12 5.53 -4.00
N ASP A 63 7.91 5.74 -4.51
CA ASP A 63 6.95 6.66 -3.90
C ASP A 63 6.59 6.26 -2.46
N TYR A 64 6.40 4.96 -2.21
CA TYR A 64 6.08 4.42 -0.89
C TYR A 64 7.29 4.37 0.05
N GLN A 65 8.52 4.55 -0.45
CA GLN A 65 9.71 4.73 0.40
C GLN A 65 9.81 6.17 0.94
N SER A 66 9.07 7.11 0.36
CA SER A 66 9.16 8.51 0.78
C SER A 66 8.60 8.72 2.18
N GLU A 67 9.25 9.62 2.93
CA GLU A 67 8.82 10.02 4.27
C GLU A 67 7.36 10.48 4.28
N LYS A 68 6.94 11.23 3.26
CA LYS A 68 5.57 11.71 3.11
C LYS A 68 4.54 10.57 3.13
N TYR A 69 4.75 9.52 2.34
CA TYR A 69 3.83 8.38 2.33
C TYR A 69 3.88 7.60 3.65
N CYS A 70 5.07 7.40 4.21
CA CYS A 70 5.23 6.73 5.51
C CYS A 70 4.49 7.47 6.65
N LEU A 71 4.53 8.82 6.66
CA LEU A 71 3.81 9.63 7.64
C LEU A 71 2.30 9.48 7.48
N ILE A 72 1.77 9.59 6.27
CA ILE A 72 0.34 9.40 5.98
C ILE A 72 -0.11 8.01 6.44
N LEU A 73 0.63 6.95 6.09
CA LEU A 73 0.30 5.59 6.50
C LEU A 73 0.35 5.42 8.03
N LYS A 74 1.27 6.11 8.72
CA LYS A 74 1.36 6.07 10.18
C LYS A 74 0.15 6.72 10.85
N GLU A 75 -0.36 7.81 10.29
CA GLU A 75 -1.60 8.45 10.74
C GLU A 75 -2.81 7.52 10.55
N ILE A 76 -2.96 6.93 9.35
CA ILE A 76 -4.06 5.98 9.07
C ILE A 76 -3.97 4.77 10.01
N ARG A 77 -2.77 4.24 10.25
CA ARG A 77 -2.54 3.13 11.18
C ARG A 77 -2.94 3.50 12.61
N ALA A 78 -2.64 4.72 13.06
CA ALA A 78 -3.03 5.21 14.38
C ALA A 78 -4.56 5.35 14.53
N LEU A 79 -5.25 5.78 13.48
CA LEU A 79 -6.71 5.80 13.44
C LEU A 79 -7.28 4.38 13.52
N TYR A 80 -6.75 3.46 12.71
CA TYR A 80 -7.17 2.05 12.73
C TYR A 80 -6.95 1.40 14.11
N MET A 81 -5.82 1.67 14.76
CA MET A 81 -5.56 1.20 16.14
C MET A 81 -6.61 1.66 17.15
N LYS A 82 -7.15 2.88 17.00
CA LYS A 82 -8.20 3.40 17.89
C LYS A 82 -9.54 2.70 17.66
N GLN A 83 -9.80 2.22 16.44
CA GLN A 83 -11.04 1.51 16.08
C GLN A 83 -11.06 0.04 16.56
N LEU A 84 -9.90 -0.53 16.87
CA LEU A 84 -9.78 -1.89 17.41
C LEU A 84 -9.97 -1.96 18.94
N LYS A 85 -10.10 -0.80 19.60
CA LYS A 85 -10.38 -0.68 21.04
C LYS A 85 -11.85 -0.43 21.26
#